data_AF-S6TIJ5-F1
#
_entry.id   AF-S6TIJ5-F1
#
_cell.length_a   1.000
_cell.length_b   1.000
_cell.length_c   1.000
_cell.angle_alpha   90.00
_cell.angle_beta   90.00
_cell.angle_gamma   90.00
#
_symmetry.space_group_name_H-M   'P 1'
#
loop_
_entity.id
_entity.type
_entity.pdbx_description
1 polymer ?
#
loop_
_entity_poly.entity_id
_entity_poly.type
_entity_poly.pdbx_seq_one_letter_code
_entity_poly.pdbx_strand_id
1 'polypeptide(L)'
;MEHREALIALRTFLSTQILGQEKLIERLLIALLADGHMLVEGAPGLAKTKAIKELAEGIEAQFHRIQFTPDLLPADITGTEIYRPETGSFVFQQGPIFHNLVLADEINRAPAKVQSALLEAMAERQVSVGRSTYDLSPLFLVMATQNPIEQEGTYPLPEAQLDRFLMHVKIGFPDAAVERKILQQARGEALNGETKPE
;
A
#
# COMPACT_ATOMS: atom_id res chain seq x y z
N MET A 1 18.59 -22.43 4.20
CA MET A 1 19.68 -21.47 4.48
C MET A 1 19.55 -20.27 3.54
N GLU A 2 19.51 -20.50 2.23
CA GLU A 2 19.35 -19.48 1.18
C GLU A 2 18.20 -18.47 1.40
N HIS A 3 16.97 -18.94 1.67
CA HIS A 3 15.81 -18.05 1.86
C HIS A 3 15.93 -17.14 3.10
N ARG A 4 16.59 -17.64 4.16
CA ARG A 4 16.83 -16.84 5.37
C ARG A 4 17.86 -15.76 5.11
N GLU A 5 18.91 -16.07 4.34
CA GLU A 5 19.93 -15.10 3.96
C GLU A 5 19.35 -14.03 3.03
N ALA A 6 18.53 -14.40 2.06
CA ALA A 6 17.81 -13.46 1.20
C ALA A 6 16.92 -12.52 2.03
N LEU A 7 16.19 -13.04 3.02
CA LEU A 7 15.36 -12.22 3.91
C LEU A 7 16.19 -11.25 4.76
N ILE A 8 17.35 -11.70 5.27
CA ILE A 8 18.25 -10.84 6.02
C ILE A 8 18.80 -9.74 5.11
N ALA A 9 19.20 -10.07 3.88
CA ALA A 9 19.67 -9.10 2.90
C ALA A 9 18.59 -8.06 2.57
N LEU A 10 17.35 -8.49 2.35
CA LEU A 10 16.21 -7.62 2.12
C LEU A 10 15.95 -6.69 3.32
N ARG A 11 15.96 -7.24 4.54
CA ARG A 11 15.82 -6.44 5.76
C ARG A 11 16.92 -5.38 5.85
N THR A 12 18.17 -5.76 5.62
CA THR A 12 19.31 -4.84 5.65
C THR A 12 19.17 -3.74 4.61
N PHE A 13 18.79 -4.09 3.38
CA PHE A 13 18.48 -3.14 2.32
C PHE A 13 17.43 -2.12 2.77
N LEU A 14 16.29 -2.57 3.27
CA LEU A 14 15.22 -1.68 3.74
C LEU A 14 15.66 -0.77 4.88
N SER A 15 16.45 -1.29 5.83
CA SER A 15 16.98 -0.49 6.95
C SER A 15 17.96 0.60 6.50
N THR A 16 18.60 0.45 5.33
CA THR A 16 19.45 1.51 4.76
C THR A 16 18.63 2.63 4.12
N GLN A 17 17.45 2.31 3.58
CA GLN A 17 16.59 3.26 2.87
C GLN A 17 15.64 4.03 3.80
N ILE A 18 15.25 3.41 4.91
CA ILE A 18 14.20 3.91 5.81
C ILE A 18 14.79 4.09 7.22
N LEU A 19 15.09 5.33 7.57
CA LEU A 19 15.69 5.65 8.87
C LEU A 19 14.66 5.63 10.00
N GLY A 20 15.00 4.93 11.09
CA GLY A 20 14.26 4.96 12.36
C GLY A 20 12.89 4.30 12.35
N GLN A 21 12.60 3.47 11.35
CA GLN A 21 11.34 2.73 11.22
C GLN A 21 11.56 1.21 11.21
N GLU A 22 12.49 0.70 12.02
CA GLU A 22 12.80 -0.74 12.10
C GLU A 22 11.56 -1.59 12.37
N LYS A 23 10.69 -1.09 13.24
CA LYS A 23 9.44 -1.77 13.62
C LYS A 23 8.44 -1.86 12.46
N LEU A 24 8.43 -0.91 11.53
CA LEU A 24 7.61 -0.97 10.32
C LEU A 24 8.19 -1.99 9.35
N ILE A 25 9.51 -1.98 9.16
CA ILE A 25 10.22 -2.92 8.26
C ILE A 25 9.97 -4.36 8.71
N GLU A 26 10.15 -4.67 10.00
CA GLU A 26 9.91 -6.03 10.51
C GLU A 26 8.48 -6.49 10.24
N ARG A 27 7.50 -5.62 10.44
CA ARG A 27 6.09 -5.96 10.21
C ARG A 27 5.74 -6.09 8.74
N LEU A 28 6.37 -5.31 7.87
CA LEU A 28 6.25 -5.47 6.42
C LEU A 28 6.73 -6.85 5.98
N LEU A 29 7.89 -7.27 6.47
CA LEU A 29 8.43 -8.60 6.17
C LEU A 29 7.55 -9.72 6.74
N ILE A 30 7.02 -9.56 7.96
CA ILE A 30 6.07 -10.52 8.54
C ILE A 30 4.79 -10.61 7.70
N ALA A 31 4.21 -9.47 7.32
CA ALA A 31 3.00 -9.42 6.49
C ALA A 31 3.23 -10.09 5.13
N LEU A 32 4.38 -9.83 4.50
CA LEU A 32 4.77 -10.46 3.24
C LEU A 32 4.88 -11.99 3.36
N LEU A 33 5.57 -12.48 4.39
CA LEU A 33 5.77 -13.92 4.59
C LEU A 33 4.52 -14.66 5.04
N ALA A 34 3.66 -13.99 5.81
CA ALA A 34 2.39 -14.53 6.27
C ALA A 34 1.26 -14.34 5.25
N ASP A 35 1.56 -13.72 4.10
CA ASP A 35 0.62 -13.48 3.02
C ASP A 35 -0.64 -12.73 3.50
N GLY A 36 -0.38 -11.69 4.30
CA GLY A 36 -1.40 -10.90 4.98
C GLY A 36 -1.26 -9.41 4.71
N HIS A 37 -2.35 -8.68 4.93
CA HIS A 37 -2.42 -7.23 4.74
C HIS A 37 -2.20 -6.49 6.06
N MET A 38 -1.81 -5.23 5.99
CA MET A 38 -1.59 -4.41 7.19
C MET A 38 -2.30 -3.07 7.16
N LEU A 39 -2.75 -2.66 8.33
CA LEU A 39 -3.31 -1.33 8.57
C LEU A 39 -2.30 -0.51 9.36
N VAL A 40 -1.93 0.66 8.86
CA VAL A 40 -0.89 1.51 9.43
C VAL A 40 -1.47 2.86 9.85
N GLU A 41 -1.52 3.07 11.16
CA GLU A 41 -1.94 4.33 11.77
C GLU A 41 -0.71 5.16 12.13
N GLY A 42 -0.67 6.42 11.73
CA GLY A 42 0.43 7.32 12.10
C GLY A 42 0.36 8.64 11.36
N ALA A 43 1.15 9.62 11.79
CA ALA A 43 1.21 10.92 11.15
C ALA A 43 1.68 10.83 9.67
N PRO A 44 1.29 11.82 8.83
CA PRO A 44 1.86 11.96 7.49
C PRO A 44 3.38 12.17 7.56
N GLY A 45 4.10 11.73 6.52
CA GLY A 45 5.55 11.94 6.42
C GLY A 45 6.42 10.91 7.15
N LEU A 46 5.84 9.88 7.79
CA LEU A 46 6.59 8.83 8.50
C LEU A 46 7.17 7.73 7.59
N ALA A 47 7.59 8.08 6.37
CA ALA A 47 8.21 7.19 5.38
C ALA A 47 7.41 5.91 5.03
N LYS A 48 6.09 5.84 5.30
CA LYS A 48 5.24 4.66 5.01
C LYS A 48 5.24 4.32 3.52
N THR A 49 5.05 5.34 2.68
CA THR A 49 5.07 5.21 1.23
C THR A 49 6.43 4.75 0.72
N LYS A 50 7.51 5.31 1.27
CA LYS A 50 8.87 4.85 0.96
C LYS A 50 9.02 3.37 1.36
N ALA A 51 8.58 2.99 2.55
CA ALA A 51 8.77 1.63 3.06
C ALA A 51 8.19 0.53 2.16
N ILE A 52 6.95 0.68 1.69
CA ILE A 52 6.33 -0.30 0.79
C ILE A 52 6.92 -0.23 -0.64
N LYS A 53 7.31 0.96 -1.11
CA LYS A 53 7.96 1.13 -2.42
C LYS A 53 9.33 0.44 -2.46
N GLU A 54 10.16 0.67 -1.45
CA GLU A 54 11.47 0.03 -1.33
C GLU A 54 11.33 -1.49 -1.13
N LEU A 55 10.27 -1.95 -0.43
CA LEU A 55 9.98 -3.38 -0.35
C LEU A 55 9.70 -3.97 -1.74
N ALA A 56 8.90 -3.28 -2.56
CA ALA A 56 8.60 -3.72 -3.90
C ALA A 56 9.86 -3.80 -4.77
N GLU A 57 10.72 -2.78 -4.70
CA GLU A 57 12.00 -2.76 -5.40
C GLU A 57 12.90 -3.91 -4.96
N GLY A 58 13.01 -4.16 -3.64
CA GLY A 58 13.84 -5.21 -3.09
C GLY A 58 13.40 -6.64 -3.42
N ILE A 59 12.15 -6.84 -3.86
CA ILE A 59 11.62 -8.15 -4.29
C ILE A 59 11.21 -8.18 -5.77
N GLU A 60 11.58 -7.16 -6.54
CA GLU A 60 11.24 -7.03 -7.98
C GLU A 60 9.73 -7.08 -8.28
N ALA A 61 8.93 -6.54 -7.37
CA ALA A 61 7.48 -6.51 -7.46
C ALA A 61 6.93 -5.17 -7.98
N GLN A 62 5.74 -5.22 -8.58
CA GLN A 62 5.02 -4.04 -9.01
C GLN A 62 4.38 -3.32 -7.81
N PHE A 63 4.59 -2.01 -7.73
CA PHE A 63 4.02 -1.15 -6.69
C PHE A 63 3.00 -0.19 -7.28
N HIS A 64 1.89 0.02 -6.55
CA HIS A 64 0.95 1.10 -6.84
C HIS A 64 0.47 1.80 -5.57
N ARG A 65 0.28 3.11 -5.66
CA ARG A 65 -0.34 3.92 -4.59
C ARG A 65 -1.73 4.34 -5.02
N ILE A 66 -2.73 4.03 -4.19
CA ILE A 66 -4.10 4.49 -4.33
C ILE A 66 -4.35 5.49 -3.21
N GLN A 67 -4.63 6.74 -3.58
CA GLN A 67 -5.07 7.75 -2.62
C GLN A 67 -6.58 7.63 -2.48
N PHE A 68 -7.07 7.35 -1.28
CA PHE A 68 -8.49 7.29 -1.01
C PHE A 68 -9.03 8.71 -0.84
N THR A 69 -10.05 9.03 -1.63
CA THR A 69 -10.74 10.32 -1.62
C THR A 69 -12.25 10.11 -1.54
N PRO A 70 -13.03 11.13 -1.10
CA PRO A 70 -14.48 10.99 -0.96
C PRO A 70 -15.23 10.70 -2.27
N ASP A 71 -14.64 11.08 -3.41
CA ASP A 71 -15.17 10.94 -4.76
C ASP A 71 -14.71 9.66 -5.48
N LEU A 72 -13.78 8.90 -4.88
CA LEU A 72 -13.29 7.65 -5.46
C LEU A 72 -14.44 6.65 -5.65
N LEU A 73 -14.46 5.95 -6.78
CA LEU A 73 -15.44 4.90 -7.07
C LEU A 73 -14.82 3.51 -6.89
N PRO A 74 -15.62 2.47 -6.59
CA PRO A 74 -15.12 1.10 -6.53
C PRO A 74 -14.37 0.68 -7.81
N ALA A 75 -14.89 1.07 -8.98
CA ALA A 75 -14.29 0.78 -10.28
C ALA A 75 -12.90 1.41 -10.48
N ASP A 76 -12.58 2.50 -9.78
CA ASP A 76 -11.25 3.11 -9.84
C ASP A 76 -10.19 2.27 -9.11
N ILE A 77 -10.62 1.33 -8.26
CA ILE A 77 -9.75 0.37 -7.55
C ILE A 77 -9.71 -0.95 -8.31
N THR A 78 -10.89 -1.49 -8.63
CA THR A 78 -11.06 -2.82 -9.21
C THR A 78 -10.86 -2.85 -10.72
N GLY A 79 -10.98 -1.72 -11.40
CA GLY A 79 -11.00 -1.65 -12.86
C GLY A 79 -12.41 -1.61 -13.44
N THR A 80 -12.49 -1.39 -14.75
CA THR A 80 -13.73 -1.19 -15.49
C THR A 80 -13.68 -1.81 -16.88
N GLU A 81 -14.85 -2.07 -17.48
CA GLU A 81 -14.94 -2.46 -18.88
C GLU A 81 -15.01 -1.23 -19.78
N ILE A 82 -14.09 -1.15 -20.74
CA ILE A 82 -14.01 -0.05 -21.70
C ILE A 82 -14.47 -0.55 -23.05
N TYR A 83 -15.41 0.17 -23.65
CA TYR A 83 -15.86 -0.09 -25.01
C TYR A 83 -14.78 0.35 -26.01
N ARG A 84 -14.32 -0.57 -26.86
CA ARG A 84 -13.44 -0.28 -28.00
C ARG A 84 -14.27 -0.19 -29.28
N PRO A 85 -14.48 1.02 -29.85
CA PRO A 85 -15.29 1.19 -31.05
C PRO A 85 -14.71 0.48 -32.27
N GLU A 86 -13.39 0.32 -32.33
CA GLU A 86 -12.68 -0.30 -33.46
C GLU A 86 -13.04 -1.77 -33.62
N THR A 87 -13.30 -2.45 -32.51
CA THR A 87 -13.64 -3.89 -32.46
C THR A 87 -15.09 -4.16 -32.08
N GLY A 88 -15.84 -3.12 -31.68
CA GLY A 88 -17.20 -3.26 -31.17
C GLY A 88 -17.29 -4.10 -29.88
N SER A 89 -16.20 -4.18 -29.10
CA SER A 89 -16.09 -5.08 -27.95
C SER A 89 -15.79 -4.31 -26.66
N PHE A 90 -16.25 -4.86 -25.53
CA PHE A 90 -15.82 -4.40 -24.21
C PHE A 90 -14.52 -5.11 -23.82
N VAL A 91 -13.52 -4.34 -23.39
CA VAL A 91 -12.23 -4.84 -22.92
C VAL A 91 -12.06 -4.42 -21.47
N PHE A 92 -11.75 -5.38 -20.60
CA PHE A 92 -11.47 -5.08 -19.21
C PHE A 92 -10.13 -4.32 -19.07
N GLN A 93 -10.20 -3.15 -18.45
CA GLN A 93 -9.03 -2.41 -18.01
C GLN A 93 -8.85 -2.65 -16.51
N GLN A 94 -7.76 -3.34 -16.17
CA GLN A 94 -7.38 -3.64 -14.80
C GLN A 94 -7.20 -2.36 -13.99
N GLY A 95 -7.76 -2.36 -12.78
CA GLY A 95 -7.53 -1.31 -11.80
C GLY A 95 -6.17 -1.44 -11.10
N PRO A 96 -5.82 -0.45 -10.27
CA PRO A 96 -4.56 -0.45 -9.53
C PRO A 96 -4.40 -1.63 -8.56
N ILE A 97 -5.50 -2.27 -8.13
CA ILE A 97 -5.44 -3.40 -7.19
C ILE A 97 -4.73 -4.65 -7.74
N PHE A 98 -4.53 -4.73 -9.06
CA PHE A 98 -3.82 -5.84 -9.72
C PHE A 98 -2.29 -5.79 -9.57
N HIS A 99 -1.73 -4.75 -8.94
CA HIS A 99 -0.31 -4.70 -8.62
C HIS A 99 0.04 -5.58 -7.42
N ASN A 100 1.30 -6.00 -7.32
CA ASN A 100 1.74 -6.90 -6.25
C ASN A 100 1.68 -6.24 -4.87
N LEU A 101 2.09 -4.98 -4.79
CA LEU A 101 2.14 -4.21 -3.56
C LEU A 101 1.32 -2.94 -3.72
N VAL A 102 0.28 -2.81 -2.92
CA VAL A 102 -0.66 -1.69 -2.99
C VAL A 102 -0.63 -0.90 -1.69
N LEU A 103 -0.35 0.40 -1.80
CA LEU A 103 -0.56 1.35 -0.71
C LEU A 103 -1.95 1.97 -0.85
N ALA A 104 -2.86 1.63 0.05
CA ALA A 104 -4.17 2.26 0.16
C ALA A 104 -4.10 3.41 1.18
N ASP A 105 -3.74 4.60 0.70
CA ASP A 105 -3.47 5.74 1.55
C ASP A 105 -4.77 6.41 1.99
N GLU A 106 -4.92 6.67 3.29
CA GLU A 106 -6.08 7.31 3.91
C GLU A 106 -7.39 6.58 3.63
N ILE A 107 -7.42 5.26 3.80
CA ILE A 107 -8.58 4.39 3.51
C ILE A 107 -9.88 4.89 4.16
N ASN A 108 -9.76 5.57 5.31
CA ASN A 108 -10.87 6.18 6.03
C ASN A 108 -11.45 7.43 5.35
N ARG A 109 -10.92 7.95 4.24
CA ARG A 109 -11.49 9.11 3.52
C ARG A 109 -12.48 8.72 2.44
N ALA A 110 -12.49 7.47 1.98
CA ALA A 110 -13.45 7.02 0.98
C ALA A 110 -14.72 6.44 1.63
N PRO A 111 -15.87 6.48 0.94
CA PRO A 111 -17.10 5.85 1.41
C PRO A 111 -16.97 4.34 1.65
N ALA A 112 -17.81 3.79 2.52
CA ALA A 112 -17.81 2.37 2.88
C ALA A 112 -17.89 1.41 1.67
N LYS A 113 -18.55 1.80 0.58
CA LYS A 113 -18.62 0.98 -0.66
C LYS A 113 -17.25 0.80 -1.32
N VAL A 114 -16.43 1.84 -1.32
CA VAL A 114 -15.08 1.83 -1.89
C VAL A 114 -14.13 1.02 -1.01
N GLN A 115 -14.22 1.21 0.31
CA GLN A 115 -13.50 0.40 1.29
C GLN A 115 -13.86 -1.08 1.14
N SER A 116 -15.15 -1.40 0.97
CA SER A 116 -15.61 -2.78 0.79
C SER A 116 -15.04 -3.42 -0.47
N ALA A 117 -14.93 -2.69 -1.58
CA ALA A 117 -14.34 -3.22 -2.81
C ALA A 117 -12.88 -3.62 -2.65
N LEU A 118 -12.08 -2.81 -1.93
CA LEU A 118 -10.71 -3.15 -1.58
C LEU A 118 -10.65 -4.38 -0.66
N LEU A 119 -11.48 -4.40 0.40
CA LEU A 119 -11.49 -5.46 1.41
C LEU A 119 -11.99 -6.81 0.87
N GLU A 120 -12.92 -6.78 -0.09
CA GLU A 120 -13.38 -7.96 -0.82
C GLU A 120 -12.25 -8.55 -1.66
N ALA A 121 -11.55 -7.70 -2.42
CA ALA A 121 -10.38 -8.11 -3.20
C ALA A 121 -9.27 -8.71 -2.32
N MET A 122 -9.05 -8.16 -1.12
CA MET A 122 -8.14 -8.70 -0.10
C MET A 122 -8.56 -10.08 0.41
N ALA A 123 -9.84 -10.26 0.73
CA ALA A 123 -10.33 -11.51 1.30
C ALA A 123 -10.40 -12.64 0.26
N GLU A 124 -10.92 -12.33 -0.93
CA GLU A 124 -11.22 -13.33 -1.97
C GLU A 124 -10.05 -13.53 -2.93
N ARG A 125 -9.06 -12.63 -2.94
CA ARG A 125 -7.91 -12.62 -3.88
C ARG A 125 -8.29 -12.63 -5.36
N GLN A 126 -9.47 -12.10 -5.65
CA GLN A 126 -10.00 -11.98 -6.99
C GLN A 126 -10.91 -10.76 -7.04
N VAL A 127 -11.15 -10.29 -8.25
CA VAL A 127 -12.03 -9.16 -8.52
C VAL A 127 -13.05 -9.57 -9.57
N SER A 128 -14.34 -9.38 -9.27
CA SER A 128 -15.42 -9.65 -10.22
C SER A 128 -15.93 -8.35 -10.83
N VAL A 129 -15.84 -8.23 -12.15
CA VAL A 129 -16.35 -7.08 -12.90
C VAL A 129 -17.27 -7.59 -14.01
N GLY A 130 -18.51 -7.10 -14.02
CA GLY A 130 -19.54 -7.55 -14.95
C GLY A 130 -19.89 -9.03 -14.72
N ARG A 131 -19.51 -9.89 -15.66
CA ARG A 131 -19.75 -11.35 -15.59
C ARG A 131 -18.46 -12.17 -15.50
N SER A 132 -17.32 -11.51 -15.40
CA SER A 132 -16.00 -12.13 -15.40
C SER A 132 -15.31 -11.90 -14.05
N THR A 133 -14.58 -12.91 -13.60
CA THR A 133 -13.77 -12.86 -12.40
C THR A 133 -12.30 -12.96 -12.80
N TYR A 134 -11.47 -12.13 -12.18
CA TYR A 134 -10.05 -12.02 -12.46
C TYR A 134 -9.26 -12.23 -11.17
N ASP A 135 -8.37 -13.21 -11.18
CA ASP A 135 -7.50 -13.50 -10.04
C ASP A 135 -6.47 -12.40 -9.84
N LEU A 136 -6.16 -12.10 -8.58
CA LEU A 136 -5.02 -11.26 -8.21
C LEU A 136 -3.74 -12.08 -8.23
N SER A 137 -2.60 -11.38 -8.23
CA SER A 137 -1.30 -12.04 -8.15
C SER A 137 -1.19 -12.88 -6.87
N PRO A 138 -0.53 -14.06 -6.91
CA PRO A 138 -0.18 -14.79 -5.70
C PRO A 138 0.69 -13.97 -4.74
N LEU A 139 1.46 -13.01 -5.27
CA LEU A 139 2.14 -11.98 -4.49
C LEU A 139 1.25 -10.75 -4.45
N PHE A 140 0.41 -10.64 -3.42
CA PHE A 140 -0.52 -9.53 -3.25
C PHE A 140 -0.59 -9.06 -1.80
N LEU A 141 0.01 -7.91 -1.51
CA LEU A 141 0.01 -7.29 -0.19
C LEU A 141 -0.53 -5.87 -0.27
N VAL A 142 -1.41 -5.55 0.69
CA VAL A 142 -2.03 -4.23 0.83
C VAL A 142 -1.54 -3.64 2.14
N MET A 143 -0.94 -2.47 2.07
CA MET A 143 -0.72 -1.60 3.21
C MET A 143 -1.77 -0.49 3.16
N ALA A 144 -2.76 -0.53 4.04
CA ALA A 144 -3.70 0.57 4.20
C ALA A 144 -3.20 1.54 5.25
N THR A 145 -3.42 2.84 5.06
CA THR A 145 -3.12 3.85 6.08
C THR A 145 -4.38 4.54 6.58
N GLN A 146 -4.37 4.95 7.83
CA GLN A 146 -5.40 5.80 8.41
C GLN A 146 -4.75 6.98 9.13
N ASN A 147 -5.32 8.16 8.93
CA ASN A 147 -4.95 9.35 9.68
C ASN A 147 -5.94 9.52 10.85
N PRO A 148 -5.51 9.35 12.11
CA PRO A 148 -6.40 9.43 13.27
C PRO A 148 -6.81 10.87 13.63
N ILE A 149 -6.16 11.88 13.06
CA ILE A 149 -6.34 13.30 13.44
C ILE A 149 -7.46 13.96 12.62
N GLU A 150 -7.72 13.50 11.39
CA GLU A 150 -8.77 14.05 10.52
C GLU A 150 -10.15 13.50 10.90
N GLN A 151 -11.00 14.38 11.45
CA GLN A 151 -12.37 14.04 11.86
C GLN A 151 -13.44 14.45 10.83
N GLU A 152 -13.14 15.38 9.92
CA GLU A 152 -14.09 15.80 8.90
C GLU A 152 -13.97 14.93 7.64
N GLY A 153 -15.11 14.42 7.16
CA GLY A 153 -15.17 13.64 5.93
C GLY A 153 -14.52 12.26 6.01
N THR A 154 -14.40 11.69 7.22
CA THR A 154 -13.86 10.34 7.42
C THR A 154 -14.95 9.31 7.74
N TYR A 155 -14.77 8.12 7.19
CA TYR A 155 -15.58 6.93 7.33
C TYR A 155 -14.73 5.86 8.04
N PRO A 156 -14.89 5.67 9.36
CA PRO A 156 -14.09 4.70 10.09
C PRO A 156 -14.39 3.28 9.60
N LEU A 157 -13.36 2.44 9.54
CA LEU A 157 -13.53 1.02 9.27
C LEU A 157 -14.25 0.38 10.48
N PRO A 158 -15.39 -0.32 10.27
CA PRO A 158 -16.01 -1.15 11.28
C PRO A 158 -15.05 -2.22 11.80
N GLU A 159 -15.22 -2.66 13.05
CA GLU A 159 -14.36 -3.68 13.67
C GLU A 159 -14.28 -4.98 12.84
N ALA A 160 -15.41 -5.40 12.26
CA ALA A 160 -15.47 -6.56 11.38
C ALA A 160 -14.65 -6.40 10.07
N GLN A 161 -14.35 -5.16 9.66
CA GLN A 161 -13.49 -4.88 8.51
C GLN A 161 -12.01 -4.83 8.92
N LEU A 162 -11.72 -4.38 10.14
CA LEU A 162 -10.36 -4.38 10.70
C LEU A 162 -9.77 -5.79 10.81
N ASP A 163 -10.61 -6.79 11.07
CA ASP A 163 -10.21 -8.21 11.18
C ASP A 163 -9.61 -8.78 9.89
N ARG A 164 -9.85 -8.14 8.74
CA ARG A 164 -9.23 -8.52 7.45
C ARG A 164 -7.76 -8.11 7.33
N PHE A 165 -7.26 -7.32 8.27
CA PHE A 165 -5.85 -6.98 8.34
C PHE A 165 -5.16 -7.89 9.36
N LEU A 166 -4.06 -8.52 8.94
CA LEU A 166 -3.23 -9.35 9.82
C LEU A 166 -2.68 -8.54 11.00
N MET A 167 -2.34 -7.26 10.76
CA MET A 167 -1.75 -6.39 11.77
C MET A 167 -2.30 -4.97 11.69
N HIS A 168 -2.62 -4.41 12.85
CA HIS A 168 -2.77 -2.97 13.05
C HIS A 168 -1.51 -2.38 13.67
N VAL A 169 -0.85 -1.50 12.94
CA VAL A 169 0.48 -0.97 13.23
C VAL A 169 0.40 0.51 13.52
N LYS A 170 0.59 0.88 14.80
CA LYS A 170 0.72 2.29 15.20
C LYS A 170 2.17 2.75 15.10
N ILE A 171 2.40 3.81 14.33
CA ILE A 171 3.70 4.44 14.13
C ILE A 171 3.68 5.82 14.78
N GLY A 172 4.59 6.01 15.75
CA GLY A 172 4.83 7.32 16.36
C GLY A 172 5.88 8.13 15.61
N PHE A 173 6.07 9.37 16.04
CA PHE A 173 7.16 10.20 15.54
C PHE A 173 8.52 9.59 15.94
N PRO A 174 9.52 9.66 15.04
CA PRO A 174 10.88 9.30 15.39
C PRO A 174 11.42 10.20 16.50
N ASP A 175 12.48 9.77 17.18
CA ASP A 175 13.19 10.65 18.09
C ASP A 175 13.84 11.83 17.34
N ALA A 176 14.17 12.90 18.06
CA ALA A 176 14.74 14.12 17.47
C ALA A 176 16.08 13.88 16.75
N ALA A 177 16.84 12.85 17.11
CA ALA A 177 18.11 12.55 16.47
C ALA A 177 17.89 11.88 15.10
N VAL A 178 16.94 10.96 15.02
CA VAL A 178 16.49 10.31 13.80
C VAL A 178 15.79 11.30 12.88
N GLU A 179 14.91 12.15 13.41
CA GLU A 179 14.23 13.20 12.65
C GLU A 179 15.23 14.13 11.96
N ARG A 180 16.30 14.54 12.66
CA ARG A 180 17.40 15.31 12.06
C ARG A 180 18.08 14.57 10.92
N LYS A 181 18.32 13.26 11.05
CA LYS A 181 18.91 12.46 9.98
C LYS A 181 17.99 12.36 8.77
N ILE A 182 16.68 12.19 8.98
CA ILE A 182 15.67 12.18 7.92
C ILE A 182 15.69 13.51 7.16
N LEU A 183 15.71 14.65 7.88
CA LEU A 183 15.80 15.97 7.26
C LEU A 183 17.10 16.16 6.47
N GLN A 184 18.23 15.67 6.98
CA GLN A 184 19.51 15.72 6.27
C GLN A 184 19.49 14.88 4.99
N GLN A 185 18.94 13.67 5.05
CA GLN A 185 18.82 12.79 3.90
C GLN A 185 17.87 13.37 2.84
N ALA A 186 16.68 13.82 3.22
CA ALA A 186 15.72 14.44 2.31
C ALA A 186 16.31 15.69 1.65
N ARG A 187 17.08 16.49 2.39
CA ARG A 187 17.80 17.64 1.83
C ARG A 187 18.90 17.21 0.86
N GLY A 188 19.62 16.13 1.15
CA GLY A 188 20.63 15.56 0.26
C GLY A 188 20.02 15.05 -1.05
N GLU A 189 18.91 14.32 -0.98
CA GLU A 189 18.16 13.81 -2.14
C GLU A 189 17.65 14.98 -3.01
N ALA A 190 17.09 16.03 -2.40
CA ALA A 190 16.63 17.23 -3.10
C ALA A 190 17.76 18.04 -3.77
N LEU A 191 18.96 18.06 -3.16
CA LEU A 191 20.12 18.78 -3.70
C LEU A 191 20.86 17.99 -4.80
N ASN A 192 20.81 16.66 -4.76
CA ASN A 192 21.52 15.78 -5.70
C ASN A 192 20.71 15.42 -6.96
N GLY A 193 19.47 15.87 -7.08
CA GLY A 193 18.75 15.87 -8.36
C GLY A 193 18.40 14.48 -8.92
N GLU A 194 18.21 13.45 -8.09
CA GLU A 194 17.60 12.19 -8.53
C GLU A 194 16.07 12.26 -8.47
N THR A 195 15.48 13.32 -9.03
CA THR A 195 14.10 13.24 -9.51
C THR A 195 14.11 12.38 -10.77
N LYS A 196 13.98 11.05 -10.61
CA LYS A 196 13.47 10.23 -11.71
C LYS A 196 12.08 10.80 -12.06
N PRO A 197 11.88 11.35 -13.28
CA PRO A 197 10.57 11.83 -13.69
C PRO A 197 9.59 10.65 -13.75
N GLU A 198 8.33 10.97 -13.44
CA GLU A 198 7.16 10.09 -13.39
C GLU A 198 6.97 9.20 -14.62
#